data_AF-A0A7V9PXC4-F1
#
_entry.id   AF-A0A7V9PXC4-F1
#
_cell.length_a   1.000
_cell.length_b   1.000
_cell.length_c   1.000
_cell.angle_alpha   90.00
_cell.angle_beta   90.00
_cell.angle_gamma   90.00
#
_symmetry.space_group_name_H-M   'P 1'
#
loop_
_entity.id
_entity.type
_entity.pdbx_description
1 polymer ?
#
loop_
_entity_poly.entity_id
_entity_poly.type
_entity_poly.pdbx_seq_one_letter_code
_entity_poly.pdbx_strand_id
1 'polypeptide(L)'
;MRLKVSGAFHSPLVARAADRLRPAIERVRFVEPLAPFMSTVTAKIEPAQRLATLLVDQLTAPVRFTQAASELIRSGASTFVEVGPGNVLSGLVRRIDRGVKTISVNTLDGLDRAQEALSR
;
A
#
# COMPACT_ATOMS: atom_id res chain seq x y z
N MET A 1 -24.16 9.30 -0.98
CA MET A 1 -23.24 10.43 -0.72
C MET A 1 -22.17 10.46 -1.80
N ARG A 2 -21.85 11.62 -2.39
CA ARG A 2 -20.82 11.74 -3.45
C ARG A 2 -19.45 11.97 -2.82
N LEU A 3 -18.41 11.27 -3.30
CA LEU A 3 -17.03 11.44 -2.83
C LEU A 3 -16.41 12.72 -3.44
N LYS A 4 -15.56 13.40 -2.67
CA LYS A 4 -14.79 14.58 -3.13
C LYS A 4 -13.56 14.12 -3.92
N VAL A 5 -13.78 13.55 -5.10
CA VAL A 5 -12.73 13.07 -6.01
C VAL A 5 -12.95 13.64 -7.41
N SER A 6 -11.86 13.87 -8.14
CA SER A 6 -11.91 14.46 -9.49
C SER A 6 -12.29 13.47 -10.59
N GLY A 7 -12.34 12.18 -10.30
CA GLY A 7 -12.70 11.14 -11.27
C GLY A 7 -13.02 9.79 -10.64
N ALA A 8 -13.42 8.84 -11.49
CA ALA A 8 -13.71 7.47 -11.11
C ALA A 8 -12.42 6.62 -11.04
N PHE A 9 -11.52 7.00 -10.12
CA PHE A 9 -10.27 6.27 -9.89
C PHE A 9 -10.53 4.79 -9.55
N HIS A 10 -9.57 3.92 -9.89
CA HIS A 10 -9.67 2.47 -9.64
C HIS A 10 -10.85 1.80 -10.36
N SER A 11 -11.18 2.32 -11.55
CA SER A 11 -12.22 1.77 -12.42
C SER A 11 -11.77 1.72 -13.88
N PRO A 12 -12.44 0.94 -14.75
CA PRO A 12 -12.14 0.93 -16.18
C PRO A 12 -12.22 2.32 -16.85
N LEU A 13 -12.95 3.28 -16.27
CA LEU A 13 -13.12 4.63 -16.82
C LEU A 13 -11.83 5.45 -16.82
N VAL A 14 -10.79 5.03 -16.10
CA VAL A 14 -9.48 5.71 -16.09
C VAL A 14 -8.42 4.99 -16.95
N ALA A 15 -8.82 4.05 -17.82
CA ALA A 15 -7.89 3.31 -18.69
C ALA A 15 -6.95 4.22 -19.50
N ARG A 16 -7.45 5.34 -20.04
CA ARG A 16 -6.62 6.31 -20.77
C ARG A 16 -5.47 6.88 -19.92
N ALA A 17 -5.65 7.02 -18.60
CA ALA A 17 -4.58 7.44 -17.71
C ALA A 17 -3.52 6.34 -17.54
N ALA A 18 -3.93 5.08 -17.48
CA ALA A 18 -3.03 3.92 -17.43
C ALA A 18 -2.17 3.83 -18.71
N ASP A 19 -2.76 4.03 -19.89
CA ASP A 19 -2.03 4.05 -21.16
C ASP A 19 -0.98 5.16 -21.22
N ARG A 20 -1.26 6.32 -20.60
CA ARG A 20 -0.31 7.43 -20.52
C ARG A 20 0.79 7.20 -19.49
N LEU A 21 0.50 6.46 -18.42
CA LEU A 21 1.47 6.14 -17.37
C LEU A 21 2.45 5.05 -17.81
N ARG A 22 1.97 4.06 -18.58
CA ARG A 22 2.72 2.87 -18.98
C ARG A 22 4.12 3.19 -19.56
N PRO A 23 4.29 4.11 -20.54
CA PRO A 23 5.61 4.41 -21.08
C PRO A 23 6.59 5.02 -20.07
N ALA A 24 6.08 5.72 -19.05
CA ALA A 24 6.92 6.27 -17.99
C ALA A 24 7.42 5.16 -17.06
N ILE A 25 6.53 4.23 -16.70
CA ILE A 25 6.86 3.06 -15.86
C ILE A 25 7.84 2.13 -16.57
N GLU A 26 7.67 1.87 -17.87
CA GLU A 26 8.57 1.01 -18.65
C GLU A 26 10.01 1.52 -18.75
N ARG A 27 10.23 2.83 -18.55
CA ARG A 27 11.57 3.44 -18.51
C ARG A 27 12.23 3.34 -17.14
N VAL A 28 11.49 2.96 -16.10
CA VAL A 28 12.04 2.80 -14.76
C VAL A 28 12.73 1.44 -14.66
N ARG A 29 13.98 1.44 -14.18
CA ARG A 29 14.67 0.21 -13.81
C ARG A 29 14.21 -0.23 -12.43
N PHE A 30 13.38 -1.27 -12.37
CA PHE A 30 13.03 -1.92 -11.12
C PHE A 30 14.14 -2.86 -10.68
N VAL A 31 14.46 -2.82 -9.39
CA VAL A 31 15.39 -3.74 -8.73
C VAL A 31 14.62 -4.57 -7.71
N GLU A 32 15.19 -5.71 -7.31
CA GLU A 32 14.58 -6.54 -6.27
C GLU A 32 14.45 -5.72 -4.97
N PRO A 33 13.24 -5.59 -4.40
CA PRO A 33 13.06 -4.86 -3.16
C PRO A 33 13.69 -5.64 -2.00
N LEU A 34 14.29 -4.92 -1.06
CA LEU A 34 14.88 -5.53 0.15
C LEU A 34 13.84 -6.25 1.01
N ALA A 35 12.58 -5.82 0.94
CA ALA A 35 11.46 -6.41 1.66
C ALA A 35 10.37 -6.87 0.68
N PRO A 36 9.61 -7.94 1.03
CA PRO A 36 8.51 -8.42 0.22
C PRO A 36 7.48 -7.32 -0.09
N PHE A 37 6.99 -7.28 -1.33
CA PHE A 37 5.99 -6.29 -1.76
C PHE A 37 4.58 -6.89 -1.76
N MET A 38 3.71 -6.41 -0.88
CA MET A 38 2.28 -6.75 -0.85
C MET A 38 1.48 -5.85 -1.80
N SER A 39 0.95 -6.43 -2.87
CA SER A 39 0.14 -5.70 -3.86
C SER A 39 -1.29 -5.52 -3.40
N THR A 40 -1.83 -4.29 -3.50
CA THR A 40 -3.27 -4.04 -3.29
C THR A 40 -4.13 -4.35 -4.52
N VAL A 41 -3.52 -4.71 -5.65
CA VAL A 41 -4.26 -5.20 -6.82
C VAL A 41 -4.60 -6.68 -6.66
N THR A 42 -3.62 -7.48 -6.23
CA THR A 42 -3.75 -8.94 -6.12
C THR A 42 -3.97 -9.44 -4.68
N ALA A 43 -3.72 -8.59 -3.67
CA ALA A 43 -3.71 -8.94 -2.25
C ALA A 43 -2.75 -10.10 -1.92
N LYS A 44 -1.57 -10.09 -2.57
CA LYS A 44 -0.52 -11.11 -2.42
C LYS A 44 0.85 -10.44 -2.39
N ILE A 45 1.83 -11.15 -1.82
CA ILE A 45 3.24 -10.83 -2.03
C ILE A 45 3.59 -11.17 -3.48
N GLU A 46 4.10 -10.18 -4.21
CA GLU A 46 4.40 -10.30 -5.64
C GLU A 46 5.92 -10.14 -5.89
N PRO A 47 6.47 -10.84 -6.88
CA PRO A 47 7.89 -10.74 -7.19
C PRO A 47 8.20 -9.43 -7.93
N ALA A 48 9.46 -8.96 -7.86
CA ALA A 48 9.85 -7.65 -8.37
C ALA A 48 9.52 -7.44 -9.86
N GLN A 49 9.56 -8.50 -10.66
CA GLN A 49 9.29 -8.48 -12.11
C GLN A 49 7.84 -8.04 -12.42
N ARG A 50 6.92 -8.16 -11.45
CA ARG A 50 5.52 -7.74 -11.62
C ARG A 50 5.25 -6.30 -11.19
N LEU A 51 6.18 -5.62 -10.52
CA LEU A 51 5.95 -4.28 -9.97
C LEU A 51 5.52 -3.27 -11.03
N ALA A 52 6.21 -3.24 -12.18
CA ALA A 52 5.89 -2.35 -13.28
C ALA A 52 4.44 -2.53 -13.76
N THR A 53 4.04 -3.79 -14.04
CA THR A 53 2.69 -4.12 -14.48
C THR A 53 1.65 -3.77 -13.42
N LEU A 54 1.90 -4.14 -12.16
CA LEU A 54 0.97 -3.88 -11.05
C LEU A 54 0.75 -2.39 -10.78
N LEU A 55 1.78 -1.55 -10.95
CA LEU A 55 1.63 -0.09 -10.82
C LEU A 55 0.71 0.49 -11.90
N VAL A 56 0.76 -0.04 -13.12
CA VAL A 56 -0.14 0.39 -14.20
C VAL A 56 -1.55 -0.15 -13.96
N ASP A 57 -1.68 -1.44 -13.62
CA ASP A 57 -2.97 -2.09 -13.37
C ASP A 57 -3.74 -1.42 -12.22
N GLN A 58 -3.03 -0.92 -11.20
CA GLN A 58 -3.60 -0.28 -10.02
C GLN A 58 -4.45 0.95 -10.34
N LEU A 59 -4.23 1.61 -11.49
CA LEU A 59 -5.05 2.75 -11.90
C LEU A 59 -6.49 2.33 -12.18
N THR A 60 -6.69 1.16 -12.76
CA THR A 60 -8.02 0.67 -13.19
C THR A 60 -8.58 -0.42 -12.29
N ALA A 61 -7.75 -1.06 -11.48
CA ALA A 61 -8.14 -2.11 -10.56
C ALA A 61 -8.59 -1.54 -9.20
N PRO A 62 -9.54 -2.20 -8.50
CA PRO A 62 -9.93 -1.82 -7.16
C PRO A 62 -8.76 -1.97 -6.17
N VAL A 63 -8.68 -1.09 -5.17
CA VAL A 63 -7.69 -1.17 -4.09
C VAL A 63 -8.15 -2.15 -3.01
N ARG A 64 -7.59 -3.35 -3.01
CA ARG A 64 -7.90 -4.45 -2.07
C ARG A 64 -7.17 -4.31 -0.74
N PHE A 65 -7.25 -3.13 -0.12
CA PHE A 65 -6.49 -2.83 1.10
C PHE A 65 -6.85 -3.77 2.26
N THR A 66 -8.14 -4.02 2.48
CA THR A 66 -8.59 -4.92 3.55
C THR A 66 -8.03 -6.32 3.36
N GLN A 67 -8.12 -6.89 2.15
CA GLN A 67 -7.58 -8.21 1.87
C GLN A 67 -6.06 -8.26 2.04
N ALA A 68 -5.34 -7.26 1.52
CA ALA A 68 -3.88 -7.18 1.64
C ALA A 68 -3.42 -7.08 3.10
N ALA A 69 -4.05 -6.23 3.90
CA ALA A 69 -3.74 -6.11 5.32
C ALA A 69 -4.09 -7.39 6.10
N SER A 70 -5.26 -7.99 5.86
CA SER A 70 -5.62 -9.27 6.47
C SER A 70 -4.64 -10.39 6.10
N GLU A 71 -4.13 -10.43 4.86
CA GLU A 71 -3.11 -11.40 4.46
C GLU A 71 -1.79 -11.22 5.21
N LEU A 72 -1.33 -9.96 5.37
CA LEU A 72 -0.14 -9.66 6.15
C LEU A 72 -0.29 -10.11 7.60
N ILE A 73 -1.45 -9.84 8.21
CA ILE A 73 -1.75 -10.26 9.59
C ILE A 73 -1.73 -11.79 9.70
N ARG A 74 -2.40 -12.50 8.78
CA ARG A 74 -2.39 -13.97 8.73
C ARG A 74 -0.99 -14.54 8.52
N SER A 75 -0.13 -13.81 7.82
CA SER A 75 1.27 -14.16 7.60
C SER A 75 2.18 -13.82 8.80
N GLY A 76 1.61 -13.33 9.90
CA GLY A 76 2.33 -13.08 11.17
C GLY A 76 2.72 -11.61 11.40
N ALA A 77 2.35 -10.68 10.51
CA ALA A 77 2.60 -9.26 10.75
C ALA A 77 1.78 -8.75 11.94
N SER A 78 2.46 -8.37 13.02
CA SER A 78 1.84 -7.88 14.26
C SER A 78 1.99 -6.37 14.47
N THR A 79 2.91 -5.74 13.74
CA THR A 79 3.21 -4.30 13.83
C THR A 79 3.17 -3.67 12.44
N PHE A 80 2.41 -2.59 12.29
CA PHE A 80 2.28 -1.81 11.06
C PHE A 80 2.80 -0.39 11.28
N VAL A 81 3.65 0.09 10.38
CA VAL A 81 4.19 1.45 10.41
C VAL A 81 3.64 2.21 9.20
N GLU A 82 2.90 3.29 9.46
CA GLU A 82 2.42 4.21 8.43
C GLU A 82 3.38 5.39 8.33
N VAL A 83 4.04 5.55 7.20
CA VAL A 83 5.02 6.62 6.96
C VAL A 83 4.37 7.72 6.15
N GLY A 84 4.52 8.97 6.60
CA GLY A 84 3.94 10.14 5.95
C GLY A 84 2.82 10.79 6.77
N PRO A 85 2.20 11.87 6.25
CA PRO A 85 1.27 12.69 7.02
C PRO A 85 -0.02 11.95 7.39
N GLY A 86 -0.53 12.22 8.59
CA GLY A 86 -1.78 11.65 9.09
C GLY A 86 -1.61 10.27 9.73
N ASN A 87 -2.73 9.53 9.81
CA ASN A 87 -2.83 8.23 10.49
C ASN A 87 -3.97 7.35 9.91
N VAL A 88 -4.35 7.59 8.65
CA VAL A 88 -5.54 6.99 8.04
C VAL A 88 -5.37 5.48 7.93
N LEU A 89 -4.22 5.02 7.40
CA LEU A 89 -3.96 3.60 7.22
C LEU A 89 -3.86 2.87 8.56
N SER A 90 -3.24 3.51 9.56
CA SER A 90 -3.19 3.00 10.94
C SER A 90 -4.59 2.85 11.54
N GLY A 91 -5.50 3.79 11.23
CA GLY A 91 -6.91 3.69 11.61
C GLY A 91 -7.63 2.54 10.90
N LEU A 92 -7.40 2.36 9.60
CA LEU A 92 -7.99 1.28 8.82
C LEU A 92 -7.52 -0.09 9.29
N VAL A 93 -6.21 -0.28 9.51
CA VAL A 93 -5.65 -1.55 9.98
C VAL A 93 -6.21 -1.92 11.35
N ARG A 94 -6.33 -0.97 12.29
CA ARG A 94 -6.97 -1.22 13.61
C ARG A 94 -8.46 -1.61 13.53
N ARG A 95 -9.16 -1.22 12.46
CA ARG A 95 -10.55 -1.64 12.21
C ARG A 95 -10.62 -3.06 11.64
N ILE A 96 -9.58 -3.49 10.93
CA ILE A 96 -9.47 -4.85 10.40
C ILE A 96 -9.16 -5.81 11.55
N ASP A 97 -8.19 -5.47 12.40
CA ASP A 97 -7.83 -6.25 13.58
C ASP A 97 -7.39 -5.31 14.71
N ARG A 98 -7.93 -5.49 15.92
CA ARG A 98 -7.59 -4.66 17.09
C ARG A 98 -6.37 -5.17 17.86
N GLY A 99 -5.91 -6.38 17.58
CA GLY A 99 -4.75 -7.01 18.24
C GLY A 99 -3.40 -6.58 17.67
N VAL A 100 -3.39 -5.92 16.51
CA VAL A 100 -2.16 -5.45 15.87
C VAL A 100 -1.74 -4.08 16.40
N LYS A 101 -0.43 -3.85 16.47
CA LYS A 101 0.16 -2.56 16.79
C LYS A 101 0.25 -1.72 15.51
N THR A 102 -0.11 -0.44 15.59
CA THR A 102 0.08 0.51 14.49
C THR A 102 0.79 1.76 14.98
N ILE A 103 1.77 2.25 14.22
CA ILE A 103 2.58 3.42 14.54
C ILE A 103 2.55 4.36 13.32
N SER A 104 2.21 5.63 13.53
CA SER A 104 2.26 6.64 12.48
C SER A 104 3.54 7.46 12.62
N VAL A 105 4.35 7.50 11.56
CA VAL A 105 5.64 8.20 11.50
C VAL A 105 5.44 9.45 10.65
N ASN A 106 5.06 10.54 11.32
CA ASN A 106 4.88 11.88 10.74
C ASN A 106 5.62 12.97 11.52
N THR A 107 6.34 12.60 12.59
CA THR A 107 7.21 13.43 13.43
C THR A 107 8.45 12.63 13.82
N LEU A 108 9.46 13.30 14.38
CA LEU A 108 10.64 12.63 14.94
C LEU A 108 10.28 11.70 16.11
N ASP A 109 9.37 12.12 16.99
CA ASP A 109 8.82 11.26 18.06
C ASP A 109 8.20 9.98 17.49
N GLY A 110 7.43 10.08 16.40
CA GLY A 110 6.85 8.91 15.73
C GLY A 110 7.92 7.96 15.20
N LEU A 111 9.03 8.50 14.68
CA LEU A 111 10.18 7.73 14.20
C LEU A 111 10.87 6.98 15.35
N ASP A 112 11.14 7.67 16.46
CA ASP A 112 11.78 7.07 17.65
C ASP A 112 10.94 5.90 18.19
N ARG A 113 9.62 6.09 18.29
CA ARG A 113 8.68 5.04 18.71
C ARG A 113 8.63 3.86 17.75
N ALA A 114 8.79 4.09 16.45
CA ALA A 114 8.87 3.01 15.47
C ALA A 114 10.17 2.21 15.63
N GLN A 115 11.30 2.89 15.84
CA GLN A 115 12.60 2.26 16.07
C GLN A 115 12.58 1.39 17.34
N GLU A 116 12.08 1.91 18.46
CA GLU A 116 11.92 1.16 19.70
C GLU A 116 11.03 -0.07 19.55
N ALA A 117 9.97 0.03 18.74
CA ALA A 117 9.03 -1.06 18.52
C ALA A 117 9.60 -2.19 17.67
N LEU A 118 10.50 -1.88 16.74
CA LEU A 118 11.07 -2.83 15.77
C LEU A 118 12.43 -3.39 16.20
N SER A 119 13.06 -2.80 17.22
CA SER A 119 14.35 -3.27 17.77
C SER A 119 14.20 -4.35 18.85
N ARG A 120 12.98 -4.87 19.06
CA ARG A 120 12.64 -5.93 20.01
C ARG A 120 12.28 -7.20 19.26
#